data_AF-Q2W0Q4-F1
#
_entry.id   AF-Q2W0Q4-F1
#
_cell.length_a   1.000
_cell.length_b   1.000
_cell.length_c   1.000
_cell.angle_alpha   90.00
_cell.angle_beta   90.00
_cell.angle_gamma   90.00
#
_symmetry.space_group_name_H-M   'P 1'
#
loop_
_entity.id
_entity.type
_entity.pdbx_description
1 polymer ?
#
loop_
_entity_poly.entity_id
_entity_poly.type
_entity_poly.pdbx_seq_one_letter_code
_entity_poly.pdbx_strand_id
1 'polypeptide(L)'
;MLMSDSGGFQVLTGVWTPKDYYEKREQILRWQEEISDIGIAMDVPSGCVNSRKAKSIESVDEALFWSKANFTWQVKNRNPSKMRMLNVIQGLEIEGQNGVLRWYDEVKGYCDRRQWGERAFDGWSFGGYAARDTQAALRVISRMLQDGFLGKHSNHRWIHVLGVTSAKRVATFTLIQKALRQILGDEDFTVSCDSSNGCFAVGTKGNYYTDGGRGIVQRKVLHAQWFQPTCGKDCRIYCTADNPDCGPCIEQRIRNMITMFGTSTLNFHMPFEMILDLVNYDEAGRLSPLGYLAFMNISMEMFLRYAYRSSSKIVDAKAGVVSQLVAALKSETPESDLAKIKLA
;
A
#
# COMPACT_ATOMS: atom_id res chain seq x y z
N MET A 1 4.22 -12.19 -9.18
CA MET A 1 3.72 -11.94 -7.83
C MET A 1 2.75 -10.77 -7.86
N LEU A 2 1.46 -11.08 -7.85
CA LEU A 2 0.34 -10.16 -7.74
C LEU A 2 -0.36 -10.35 -6.40
N MET A 3 -0.72 -9.24 -5.76
CA MET A 3 -1.53 -9.23 -4.55
C MET A 3 -2.86 -8.53 -4.81
N SER A 4 -3.95 -9.16 -4.39
CA SER A 4 -5.29 -8.57 -4.45
C SER A 4 -5.85 -8.29 -3.05
N ASP A 5 -6.35 -7.08 -2.86
CA ASP A 5 -7.27 -6.76 -1.78
C ASP A 5 -8.63 -7.47 -1.99
N SER A 6 -9.40 -7.61 -0.93
CA SER A 6 -10.73 -8.22 -0.95
C SER A 6 -11.86 -7.23 -1.22
N GLY A 7 -11.61 -5.92 -1.07
CA GLY A 7 -12.62 -4.88 -1.27
C GLY A 7 -13.26 -4.36 0.02
N GLY A 8 -12.73 -4.68 1.20
CA GLY A 8 -13.22 -4.17 2.49
C GLY A 8 -13.28 -2.63 2.55
N PHE A 9 -12.40 -1.96 1.79
CA PHE A 9 -12.44 -0.50 1.64
C PHE A 9 -13.76 0.02 1.04
N GLN A 10 -14.42 -0.74 0.18
CA GLN A 10 -15.72 -0.34 -0.40
C GLN A 10 -16.82 -0.27 0.67
N VAL A 11 -16.77 -1.19 1.64
CA VAL A 11 -17.64 -1.15 2.83
C VAL A 11 -17.34 0.11 3.66
N LEU A 12 -16.06 0.40 3.91
CA LEU A 12 -15.63 1.60 4.65
C LEU A 12 -16.08 2.92 3.98
N THR A 13 -16.15 2.95 2.65
CA THR A 13 -16.63 4.10 1.87
C THR A 13 -18.15 4.14 1.71
N GLY A 14 -18.88 3.16 2.24
CA GLY A 14 -20.35 3.08 2.15
C GLY A 14 -20.88 2.70 0.76
N VAL A 15 -20.02 2.16 -0.12
CA VAL A 15 -20.43 1.68 -1.46
C VAL A 15 -21.19 0.36 -1.33
N TRP A 16 -20.77 -0.50 -0.40
CA TRP A 16 -21.44 -1.76 -0.09
C TRP A 16 -21.80 -1.82 1.39
N THR A 17 -22.94 -2.42 1.71
CA THR A 17 -23.23 -2.85 3.09
C THR A 17 -22.43 -4.14 3.40
N PRO A 18 -22.25 -4.50 4.69
CA PRO A 18 -21.65 -5.79 5.06
C PRO A 18 -22.36 -6.98 4.43
N LYS A 19 -23.69 -6.90 4.30
CA LYS A 19 -24.50 -7.94 3.68
C LYS A 19 -24.21 -8.06 2.18
N ASP A 20 -24.20 -6.95 1.44
CA ASP A 20 -23.87 -6.95 0.01
C ASP A 20 -22.47 -7.53 -0.23
N TYR A 21 -21.52 -7.16 0.65
CA TYR A 21 -20.16 -7.65 0.59
C TYR A 21 -20.08 -9.15 0.87
N TYR A 22 -20.78 -9.64 1.90
CA TYR A 22 -20.89 -11.07 2.19
C TYR A 22 -21.51 -11.85 1.03
N GLU A 23 -22.55 -11.33 0.38
CA GLU A 23 -23.18 -11.97 -0.79
C GLU A 23 -22.22 -12.12 -1.98
N LYS A 24 -21.21 -11.25 -2.10
CA LYS A 24 -20.18 -11.30 -3.14
C LYS A 24 -18.98 -12.20 -2.83
N ARG A 25 -18.95 -12.83 -1.64
CA ARG A 25 -17.76 -13.58 -1.16
C ARG A 25 -17.24 -14.66 -2.09
N GLU A 26 -18.14 -15.36 -2.78
CA GLU A 26 -17.73 -16.37 -3.75
C GLU A 26 -17.09 -15.74 -4.98
N GLN A 27 -17.75 -14.74 -5.56
CA GLN A 27 -17.22 -14.01 -6.71
C GLN A 27 -15.83 -13.41 -6.41
N ILE A 28 -15.68 -12.78 -5.25
CA ILE A 28 -14.41 -12.17 -4.82
C ILE A 28 -13.34 -13.25 -4.66
N LEU A 29 -13.62 -14.33 -3.92
CA LEU A 29 -12.64 -15.40 -3.71
C LEU A 29 -12.20 -16.05 -5.03
N ARG A 30 -13.14 -16.35 -5.93
CA ARG A 30 -12.82 -16.96 -7.23
C ARG A 30 -11.99 -16.03 -8.11
N TRP A 31 -12.30 -14.73 -8.11
CA TRP A 31 -11.50 -13.74 -8.81
C TRP A 31 -10.08 -13.66 -8.24
N GLN A 32 -9.91 -13.55 -6.91
CA GLN A 32 -8.59 -13.50 -6.29
C GLN A 32 -7.77 -14.78 -6.62
N GLU A 33 -8.39 -15.97 -6.54
CA GLU A 33 -7.76 -17.26 -6.87
C GLU A 33 -7.35 -17.39 -8.35
N GLU A 34 -7.99 -16.64 -9.25
CA GLU A 34 -7.69 -16.70 -10.68
C GLU A 34 -6.53 -15.78 -11.06
N ILE A 35 -6.42 -14.62 -10.40
CA ILE A 35 -5.49 -13.57 -10.84
C ILE A 35 -4.26 -13.39 -9.93
N SER A 36 -4.35 -13.76 -8.65
CA SER A 36 -3.38 -13.37 -7.64
C SER A 36 -2.56 -14.54 -7.11
N ASP A 37 -1.30 -14.26 -6.79
CA ASP A 37 -0.45 -15.16 -6.01
C ASP A 37 -0.78 -15.07 -4.50
N ILE A 38 -1.22 -13.87 -4.05
CA ILE A 38 -1.57 -13.57 -2.66
C ILE A 38 -2.90 -12.81 -2.61
N GLY A 39 -3.85 -13.30 -1.83
CA GLY A 39 -5.12 -12.62 -1.53
C GLY A 39 -5.15 -12.15 -0.09
N ILE A 40 -5.80 -11.01 0.15
CA ILE A 40 -6.15 -10.55 1.49
C ILE A 40 -7.56 -11.06 1.80
N ALA A 41 -7.79 -11.58 3.00
CA ALA A 41 -9.10 -12.09 3.41
C ALA A 41 -10.15 -10.96 3.48
N MET A 42 -11.43 -11.33 3.40
CA MET A 42 -12.56 -10.40 3.34
C MET A 42 -12.94 -9.82 4.70
N ASP A 43 -12.16 -8.88 5.21
CA ASP A 43 -12.50 -8.18 6.44
C ASP A 43 -13.54 -7.07 6.22
N VAL A 44 -14.31 -6.79 7.26
CA VAL A 44 -15.09 -5.57 7.40
C VAL A 44 -14.29 -4.64 8.32
N PRO A 45 -13.75 -3.52 7.81
CA PRO A 45 -12.83 -2.70 8.58
C PRO A 45 -13.47 -2.12 9.85
N SER A 46 -12.77 -2.18 10.98
CA SER A 46 -13.21 -1.55 12.24
C SER A 46 -13.37 -0.02 12.10
N GLY A 47 -12.65 0.60 11.15
CA GLY A 47 -12.77 2.02 10.83
C GLY A 47 -14.14 2.44 10.28
N CYS A 48 -15.03 1.48 9.97
CA CYS A 48 -16.43 1.75 9.67
C CYS A 48 -17.17 2.33 10.89
N VAL A 49 -16.77 1.94 12.10
CA VAL A 49 -17.29 2.50 13.36
C VAL A 49 -16.92 3.98 13.40
N ASN A 50 -17.94 4.84 13.47
CA ASN A 50 -17.84 6.30 13.37
C ASN A 50 -17.58 6.87 11.95
N SER A 51 -17.64 6.03 10.91
CA SER A 51 -17.58 6.53 9.53
C SER A 51 -18.88 7.24 9.17
N ARG A 52 -18.77 8.49 8.70
CA ARG A 52 -19.92 9.22 8.14
C ARG A 52 -20.47 8.59 6.85
N LYS A 53 -19.67 7.72 6.21
CA LYS A 53 -20.00 7.07 4.94
C LYS A 53 -20.56 5.67 5.15
N ALA A 54 -19.94 4.86 5.99
CA ALA A 54 -20.34 3.48 6.29
C ALA A 54 -21.30 3.43 7.48
N LYS A 55 -22.52 3.94 7.30
CA LYS A 55 -23.51 4.08 8.39
C LYS A 55 -24.11 2.75 8.87
N SER A 56 -23.86 1.66 8.18
CA SER A 56 -24.46 0.34 8.46
C SER A 56 -23.64 -0.52 9.43
N ILE A 57 -22.62 0.05 10.09
CA ILE A 57 -21.79 -0.65 11.08
C ILE A 57 -21.63 0.28 12.27
N GLU A 58 -22.12 -0.13 13.43
CA GLU A 58 -22.18 0.73 14.62
C GLU A 58 -21.14 0.35 15.68
N SER A 59 -20.56 -0.85 15.61
CA SER A 59 -19.62 -1.35 16.62
C SER A 59 -18.48 -2.18 16.02
N VAL A 60 -17.37 -2.29 16.75
CA VAL A 60 -16.26 -3.17 16.37
C VAL A 60 -16.69 -4.63 16.43
N ASP A 61 -17.61 -4.98 17.34
CA ASP A 61 -18.18 -6.32 17.45
C ASP A 61 -18.96 -6.73 16.20
N GLU A 62 -19.73 -5.80 15.62
CA GLU A 62 -20.43 -6.04 14.35
C GLU A 62 -19.45 -6.20 13.19
N ALA A 63 -18.44 -5.33 13.09
CA ALA A 63 -17.39 -5.46 12.07
C ALA A 63 -16.63 -6.80 12.20
N LEU A 64 -16.32 -7.21 13.43
CA LEU A 64 -15.67 -8.48 13.71
C LEU A 64 -16.58 -9.66 13.37
N PHE A 65 -17.87 -9.58 13.70
CA PHE A 65 -18.86 -10.62 13.35
C PHE A 65 -18.88 -10.88 11.84
N TRP A 66 -19.02 -9.82 11.03
CA TRP A 66 -19.03 -9.95 9.58
C TRP A 66 -17.70 -10.45 9.03
N SER A 67 -16.58 -9.98 9.59
CA SER A 67 -15.24 -10.46 9.22
C SER A 67 -15.10 -11.97 9.50
N LYS A 68 -15.49 -12.44 10.69
CA LYS A 68 -15.46 -13.86 11.04
C LYS A 68 -16.40 -14.70 10.17
N ALA A 69 -17.57 -14.18 9.81
CA ALA A 69 -18.48 -14.85 8.88
C ALA A 69 -17.82 -15.04 7.50
N ASN A 70 -17.19 -14.00 6.97
CA ASN A 70 -16.41 -14.05 5.73
C ASN A 70 -15.23 -15.03 5.84
N PHE A 71 -14.40 -14.90 6.88
CA PHE A 71 -13.21 -15.75 7.06
C PHE A 71 -13.56 -17.22 7.21
N THR A 72 -14.61 -17.53 7.97
CA THR A 72 -15.14 -18.90 8.12
C THR A 72 -15.58 -19.47 6.77
N TRP A 73 -16.24 -18.65 5.95
CA TRP A 73 -16.63 -19.09 4.61
C TRP A 73 -15.40 -19.26 3.70
N GLN A 74 -14.47 -18.29 3.68
CA GLN A 74 -13.28 -18.33 2.82
C GLN A 74 -12.36 -19.51 3.16
N VAL A 75 -12.04 -19.75 4.44
CA VAL A 75 -11.19 -20.86 4.86
C VAL A 75 -11.81 -22.21 4.43
N LYS A 76 -13.14 -22.34 4.48
CA LYS A 76 -13.84 -23.56 4.06
C LYS A 76 -13.94 -23.73 2.54
N ASN A 77 -13.88 -22.66 1.74
CA ASN A 77 -14.21 -22.69 0.30
C ASN A 77 -13.03 -22.35 -0.64
N ARG A 78 -11.89 -21.91 -0.09
CA ARG A 78 -10.69 -21.58 -0.88
C ARG A 78 -10.02 -22.81 -1.52
N ASN A 79 -9.20 -22.59 -2.52
CA ASN A 79 -8.24 -23.55 -3.04
C ASN A 79 -6.82 -23.11 -2.65
N PRO A 80 -6.17 -23.76 -1.66
CA PRO A 80 -4.84 -23.35 -1.20
C PRO A 80 -3.73 -23.53 -2.24
N SER A 81 -3.94 -24.35 -3.29
CA SER A 81 -2.98 -24.51 -4.38
C SER A 81 -2.94 -23.33 -5.35
N LYS A 82 -3.97 -22.49 -5.38
CA LYS A 82 -4.08 -21.36 -6.31
C LYS A 82 -3.45 -20.08 -5.80
N MET A 83 -3.59 -19.81 -4.50
CA MET A 83 -3.27 -18.51 -3.93
C MET A 83 -3.04 -18.63 -2.42
N ARG A 84 -2.03 -17.92 -1.89
CA ARG A 84 -1.85 -17.73 -0.44
C ARG A 84 -2.86 -16.72 0.08
N MET A 85 -3.40 -16.92 1.27
CA MET A 85 -4.37 -15.96 1.84
C MET A 85 -3.88 -15.35 3.14
N LEU A 86 -3.87 -14.02 3.22
CA LEU A 86 -3.48 -13.28 4.42
C LEU A 86 -4.71 -12.98 5.26
N ASN A 87 -4.67 -13.35 6.54
CA ASN A 87 -5.66 -12.93 7.52
C ASN A 87 -5.51 -11.43 7.83
N VAL A 88 -6.57 -10.75 8.29
CA VAL A 88 -6.55 -9.30 8.50
C VAL A 88 -6.67 -8.94 9.98
N ILE A 89 -5.77 -8.07 10.44
CA ILE A 89 -5.83 -7.43 11.76
C ILE A 89 -6.46 -6.05 11.62
N GLN A 90 -7.52 -5.82 12.40
CA GLN A 90 -8.18 -4.53 12.57
C GLN A 90 -8.24 -4.15 14.06
N GLY A 91 -8.83 -2.99 14.34
CA GLY A 91 -8.98 -2.42 15.68
C GLY A 91 -9.07 -0.90 15.62
N LEU A 92 -9.39 -0.27 16.73
CA LEU A 92 -9.44 1.20 16.87
C LEU A 92 -8.41 1.73 17.88
N GLU A 93 -7.84 0.85 18.68
CA GLU A 93 -6.91 1.11 19.77
C GLU A 93 -6.00 -0.11 19.99
N ILE A 94 -5.03 -0.03 20.91
CA ILE A 94 -4.11 -1.14 21.17
C ILE A 94 -4.80 -2.27 21.95
N GLU A 95 -5.30 -1.93 23.13
CA GLU A 95 -5.94 -2.83 24.11
C GLU A 95 -7.43 -2.52 24.26
N GLY A 96 -8.16 -3.34 25.01
CA GLY A 96 -9.57 -3.12 25.31
C GLY A 96 -10.53 -3.75 24.30
N GLN A 97 -11.83 -3.47 24.47
CA GLN A 97 -12.91 -4.09 23.71
C GLN A 97 -12.83 -3.79 22.20
N ASN A 98 -12.27 -2.64 21.81
CA ASN A 98 -12.10 -2.24 20.42
C ASN A 98 -10.64 -2.40 19.93
N GLY A 99 -9.80 -3.08 20.74
CA GLY A 99 -8.37 -3.16 20.54
C GLY A 99 -7.92 -4.17 19.49
N VAL A 100 -6.75 -3.93 18.90
CA VAL A 100 -6.12 -4.82 17.93
C VAL A 100 -5.75 -6.18 18.52
N LEU A 101 -5.39 -6.24 19.81
CA LEU A 101 -5.02 -7.49 20.47
C LEU A 101 -6.25 -8.42 20.63
N ARG A 102 -7.39 -7.85 21.01
CA ARG A 102 -8.66 -8.60 21.04
C ARG A 102 -9.05 -9.09 19.65
N TRP A 103 -8.98 -8.23 18.64
CA TRP A 103 -9.26 -8.63 17.27
C TRP A 103 -8.38 -9.82 16.84
N TYR A 104 -7.07 -9.73 17.11
CA TYR A 104 -6.13 -10.80 16.83
C TYR A 104 -6.54 -12.12 17.52
N ASP A 105 -6.86 -12.10 18.82
CA ASP A 105 -7.27 -13.30 19.55
C ASP A 105 -8.52 -13.97 18.96
N GLU A 106 -9.44 -13.16 18.43
CA GLU A 106 -10.69 -13.61 17.83
C GLU A 106 -10.55 -14.21 16.42
N VAL A 107 -9.47 -13.85 15.69
CA VAL A 107 -9.28 -14.27 14.30
C VAL A 107 -8.07 -15.18 14.08
N LYS A 108 -7.18 -15.34 15.06
CA LYS A 108 -5.94 -16.13 14.87
C LYS A 108 -6.19 -17.60 14.56
N GLY A 109 -7.31 -18.16 15.01
CA GLY A 109 -7.70 -19.54 14.72
C GLY A 109 -7.83 -19.85 13.21
N TYR A 110 -8.13 -18.86 12.35
CA TYR A 110 -8.17 -19.07 10.90
C TYR A 110 -6.81 -19.38 10.28
N CYS A 111 -5.74 -19.12 11.03
CA CYS A 111 -4.37 -19.40 10.63
C CYS A 111 -3.82 -20.70 11.24
N ASP A 112 -4.60 -21.44 12.04
CA ASP A 112 -4.12 -22.67 12.68
C ASP A 112 -4.29 -23.88 11.75
N ARG A 113 -3.16 -24.43 11.29
CA ARG A 113 -3.12 -25.66 10.46
C ARG A 113 -3.61 -26.90 11.19
N ARG A 114 -3.58 -26.94 12.53
CA ARG A 114 -4.15 -28.05 13.30
C ARG A 114 -5.66 -28.08 13.16
N GLN A 115 -6.28 -26.92 12.96
CA GLN A 115 -7.73 -26.78 12.78
C GLN A 115 -8.14 -26.88 11.30
N TRP A 116 -7.41 -26.21 10.40
CA TRP A 116 -7.84 -26.04 9.00
C TRP A 116 -6.97 -26.76 7.96
N GLY A 117 -5.93 -27.48 8.39
CA GLY A 117 -4.99 -28.14 7.47
C GLY A 117 -4.37 -27.15 6.48
N GLU A 118 -4.27 -27.55 5.21
CA GLU A 118 -3.75 -26.70 4.14
C GLU A 118 -4.62 -25.48 3.84
N ARG A 119 -5.88 -25.46 4.30
CA ARG A 119 -6.79 -24.34 4.07
C ARG A 119 -6.57 -23.18 5.04
N ALA A 120 -5.83 -23.38 6.14
CA ALA A 120 -5.46 -22.31 7.06
C ALA A 120 -4.87 -21.11 6.29
N PHE A 121 -5.16 -19.89 6.73
CA PHE A 121 -4.54 -18.70 6.15
C PHE A 121 -3.01 -18.73 6.32
N ASP A 122 -2.30 -18.08 5.41
CA ASP A 122 -0.87 -18.23 5.13
C ASP A 122 -0.03 -17.02 5.53
N GLY A 123 -0.62 -16.07 6.24
CA GLY A 123 0.06 -14.87 6.70
C GLY A 123 -0.92 -13.81 7.19
N TRP A 124 -0.43 -12.57 7.27
CA TRP A 124 -1.14 -11.50 7.95
C TRP A 124 -1.12 -10.20 7.15
N SER A 125 -2.21 -9.47 7.19
CA SER A 125 -2.29 -8.08 6.77
C SER A 125 -2.74 -7.21 7.94
N PHE A 126 -2.21 -5.99 8.00
CA PHE A 126 -2.52 -5.00 9.01
C PHE A 126 -3.33 -3.90 8.35
N GLY A 127 -4.58 -3.72 8.80
CA GLY A 127 -5.51 -2.69 8.33
C GLY A 127 -5.79 -1.63 9.41
N GLY A 128 -6.45 -0.55 9.01
CA GLY A 128 -7.04 0.42 9.93
C GLY A 128 -6.06 1.02 10.94
N TYR A 129 -6.36 0.90 12.24
CA TYR A 129 -5.48 1.38 13.31
C TYR A 129 -4.16 0.57 13.36
N ALA A 130 -4.22 -0.75 13.19
CA ALA A 130 -3.05 -1.64 13.23
C ALA A 130 -2.01 -1.31 12.14
N ALA A 131 -2.45 -0.81 10.99
CA ALA A 131 -1.54 -0.35 9.92
C ALA A 131 -0.85 1.00 10.24
N ARG A 132 -1.55 1.87 10.98
CA ARG A 132 -1.15 3.26 11.24
C ARG A 132 -0.32 3.40 12.50
N ASP A 133 -0.55 2.55 13.50
CA ASP A 133 0.16 2.60 14.78
C ASP A 133 1.23 1.51 14.86
N THR A 134 2.49 1.94 14.96
CA THR A 134 3.63 1.00 14.99
C THR A 134 3.68 0.19 16.27
N GLN A 135 3.28 0.76 17.40
CA GLN A 135 3.29 0.05 18.69
C GLN A 135 2.19 -1.01 18.71
N ALA A 136 1.01 -0.70 18.18
CA ALA A 136 -0.06 -1.67 17.94
C ALA A 136 0.43 -2.85 17.08
N ALA A 137 1.08 -2.55 15.94
CA ALA A 137 1.61 -3.57 15.05
C ALA A 137 2.66 -4.46 15.73
N LEU A 138 3.61 -3.86 16.46
CA LEU A 138 4.67 -4.58 17.15
C LEU A 138 4.15 -5.49 18.27
N ARG A 139 3.14 -5.05 19.03
CA ARG A 139 2.52 -5.88 20.08
C ARG A 139 1.79 -7.09 19.49
N VAL A 140 1.07 -6.89 18.39
CA VAL A 140 0.42 -8.00 17.67
C VAL A 140 1.47 -8.97 17.12
N ILE A 141 2.56 -8.48 16.51
CA ILE A 141 3.67 -9.32 16.03
C ILE A 141 4.30 -10.10 17.18
N SER A 142 4.53 -9.46 18.33
CA SER A 142 5.04 -10.12 19.54
C SER A 142 4.12 -11.25 19.97
N ARG A 143 2.80 -11.02 19.99
CA ARG A 143 1.82 -12.03 20.33
C ARG A 143 1.80 -13.18 19.33
N MET A 144 1.92 -12.90 18.04
CA MET A 144 2.03 -13.93 17.00
C MET A 144 3.28 -14.81 17.16
N LEU A 145 4.41 -14.24 17.58
CA LEU A 145 5.62 -15.00 17.89
C LEU A 145 5.39 -15.92 19.10
N GLN A 146 4.79 -15.41 20.19
CA GLN A 146 4.50 -16.17 21.41
C GLN A 146 3.51 -17.31 21.16
N ASP A 147 2.46 -17.07 20.38
CA ASP A 147 1.46 -18.07 20.02
C ASP A 147 1.97 -19.08 18.97
N GLY A 148 3.18 -18.88 18.42
CA GLY A 148 3.79 -19.76 17.42
C GLY A 148 3.24 -19.59 16.00
N PHE A 149 2.38 -18.61 15.75
CA PHE A 149 1.90 -18.27 14.41
C PHE A 149 3.00 -17.61 13.55
N LEU A 150 3.95 -16.92 14.16
CA LEU A 150 5.21 -16.54 13.52
C LEU A 150 6.32 -17.39 14.13
N GLY A 151 6.74 -18.44 13.41
CA GLY A 151 7.75 -19.35 13.92
C GLY A 151 8.34 -20.21 12.80
N LYS A 152 9.44 -20.90 13.11
CA LYS A 152 10.16 -21.75 12.15
C LYS A 152 9.24 -22.78 11.47
N HIS A 153 8.26 -23.32 12.20
CA HIS A 153 7.30 -24.30 11.71
C HIS A 153 5.97 -23.71 11.23
N SER A 154 5.78 -22.39 11.30
CA SER A 154 4.56 -21.78 10.77
C SER A 154 4.61 -21.69 9.25
N ASN A 155 3.44 -21.67 8.60
CA ASN A 155 3.31 -21.37 7.17
C ASN A 155 3.29 -19.87 6.88
N HIS A 156 3.38 -19.03 7.91
CA HIS A 156 3.28 -17.60 7.78
C HIS A 156 4.62 -17.00 7.47
N ARG A 157 4.76 -16.55 6.23
CA ARG A 157 5.99 -15.93 5.72
C ARG A 157 5.79 -14.50 5.23
N TRP A 158 4.59 -13.97 5.46
CA TRP A 158 4.19 -12.70 4.90
C TRP A 158 3.41 -11.85 5.90
N ILE A 159 3.86 -10.61 6.06
CA ILE A 159 3.12 -9.52 6.66
C ILE A 159 2.92 -8.44 5.61
N HIS A 160 1.68 -8.01 5.40
CA HIS A 160 1.36 -6.87 4.55
C HIS A 160 0.78 -5.73 5.37
N VAL A 161 1.19 -4.49 5.14
CA VAL A 161 0.63 -3.32 5.84
C VAL A 161 -0.08 -2.44 4.84
N LEU A 162 -1.40 -2.30 5.03
CA LEU A 162 -2.28 -1.62 4.09
C LEU A 162 -2.14 -0.09 4.17
N GLY A 163 -2.06 0.57 3.01
CA GLY A 163 -2.23 2.02 2.87
C GLY A 163 -1.07 2.85 3.45
N VAL A 164 0.16 2.49 3.11
CA VAL A 164 1.37 3.14 3.63
C VAL A 164 1.79 4.33 2.78
N THR A 165 2.06 5.47 3.42
CA THR A 165 2.15 6.76 2.72
C THR A 165 3.48 7.50 2.87
N SER A 166 4.47 6.96 3.58
CA SER A 166 5.72 7.70 3.82
C SER A 166 6.98 6.83 3.84
N ALA A 167 8.11 7.44 3.46
CA ALA A 167 9.43 6.80 3.52
C ALA A 167 9.80 6.37 4.94
N LYS A 168 9.39 7.11 5.97
CA LYS A 168 9.58 6.74 7.38
C LYS A 168 8.87 5.44 7.74
N ARG A 169 7.64 5.25 7.24
CA ARG A 169 6.91 4.00 7.42
C ARG A 169 7.58 2.84 6.68
N VAL A 170 8.02 3.05 5.44
CA VAL A 170 8.78 2.04 4.68
C VAL A 170 10.07 1.65 5.42
N ALA A 171 10.80 2.62 5.99
CA ALA A 171 11.99 2.36 6.80
C ALA A 171 11.65 1.53 8.06
N THR A 172 10.57 1.90 8.76
CA THR A 172 10.06 1.15 9.91
C THR A 172 9.79 -0.31 9.56
N PHE A 173 9.05 -0.58 8.47
CA PHE A 173 8.74 -1.95 8.05
C PHE A 173 9.97 -2.71 7.58
N THR A 174 10.94 -2.02 6.96
CA THR A 174 12.23 -2.63 6.60
C THR A 174 13.01 -3.07 7.84
N LEU A 175 13.05 -2.25 8.90
CA LEU A 175 13.70 -2.61 10.17
C LEU A 175 13.01 -3.80 10.84
N ILE A 176 11.67 -3.81 10.83
CA ILE A 176 10.86 -4.93 11.36
C ILE A 176 11.13 -6.21 10.56
N GLN A 177 11.16 -6.15 9.22
CA GLN A 177 11.49 -7.29 8.37
C GLN A 177 12.86 -7.87 8.74
N LYS A 178 13.89 -7.02 8.81
CA LYS A 178 15.25 -7.45 9.18
C LYS A 178 15.27 -8.16 10.55
N ALA A 179 14.57 -7.62 11.54
CA ALA A 179 14.48 -8.24 12.86
C ALA A 179 13.75 -9.59 12.81
N LEU A 180 12.62 -9.69 12.11
CA LEU A 180 11.86 -10.92 11.99
C LEU A 180 12.62 -12.01 11.24
N ARG A 181 13.36 -11.67 10.17
CA ARG A 181 14.23 -12.64 9.48
C ARG A 181 15.27 -13.25 10.42
N GLN A 182 15.89 -12.43 11.28
CA GLN A 182 16.82 -12.93 12.31
C GLN A 182 16.16 -13.78 13.39
N ILE A 183 14.96 -13.40 13.84
CA ILE A 183 14.21 -14.16 14.86
C ILE A 183 13.78 -15.53 14.31
N LEU A 184 13.29 -15.55 13.07
CA LEU A 184 12.72 -16.74 12.42
C LEU A 184 13.79 -17.63 11.79
N GLY A 185 14.98 -17.08 11.50
CA GLY A 185 16.01 -17.76 10.70
C GLY A 185 15.54 -18.00 9.26
N ASP A 186 14.81 -17.03 8.70
CA ASP A 186 14.16 -17.13 7.39
C ASP A 186 14.39 -15.84 6.60
N GLU A 187 15.29 -15.89 5.62
CA GLU A 187 15.64 -14.73 4.78
C GLU A 187 14.56 -14.39 3.74
N ASP A 188 13.61 -15.29 3.48
CA ASP A 188 12.51 -15.07 2.53
C ASP A 188 11.28 -14.44 3.20
N PHE A 189 11.26 -14.36 4.54
CA PHE A 189 10.19 -13.67 5.26
C PHE A 189 10.05 -12.23 4.76
N THR A 190 8.82 -11.86 4.40
CA THR A 190 8.53 -10.59 3.73
C THR A 190 7.56 -9.74 4.55
N VAL A 191 7.94 -8.50 4.79
CA VAL A 191 7.06 -7.41 5.23
C VAL A 191 6.90 -6.46 4.04
N SER A 192 5.67 -6.28 3.59
CA SER A 192 5.33 -5.46 2.42
C SER A 192 4.29 -4.41 2.78
N CYS A 193 4.11 -3.43 1.89
CA CYS A 193 3.06 -2.43 1.99
C CYS A 193 2.68 -1.88 0.62
N ASP A 194 1.46 -1.37 0.49
CA ASP A 194 0.99 -0.68 -0.71
C ASP A 194 0.88 0.84 -0.49
N SER A 195 0.76 1.59 -1.59
CA SER A 195 0.51 3.03 -1.54
C SER A 195 -0.23 3.52 -2.78
N SER A 196 -1.26 4.33 -2.58
CA SER A 196 -1.92 5.07 -3.67
C SER A 196 -1.35 6.48 -3.87
N ASN A 197 -0.37 6.91 -3.07
CA ASN A 197 0.10 8.30 -3.05
C ASN A 197 0.61 8.81 -4.39
N GLY A 198 1.30 7.96 -5.17
CA GLY A 198 1.76 8.31 -6.52
C GLY A 198 0.61 8.69 -7.44
N CYS A 199 -0.45 7.88 -7.45
CA CYS A 199 -1.65 8.11 -8.24
C CYS A 199 -2.53 9.24 -7.68
N PHE A 200 -2.73 9.28 -6.36
CA PHE A 200 -3.56 10.28 -5.68
C PHE A 200 -3.00 11.70 -5.84
N ALA A 201 -1.67 11.84 -5.86
CA ALA A 201 -1.02 13.10 -6.16
C ALA A 201 -1.53 13.65 -7.51
N VAL A 202 -1.60 12.81 -8.53
CA VAL A 202 -1.98 13.21 -9.90
C VAL A 202 -3.47 13.47 -9.98
N GLY A 203 -4.28 12.46 -9.65
CA GLY A 203 -5.73 12.47 -9.89
C GLY A 203 -6.52 13.44 -9.01
N THR A 204 -6.01 13.78 -7.81
CA THR A 204 -6.75 14.61 -6.86
C THR A 204 -6.04 15.92 -6.53
N LYS A 205 -4.71 15.90 -6.33
CA LYS A 205 -3.96 17.11 -5.97
C LYS A 205 -3.45 17.89 -7.18
N GLY A 206 -3.58 17.32 -8.38
CA GLY A 206 -3.01 17.85 -9.60
C GLY A 206 -1.49 18.03 -9.48
N ASN A 207 -0.81 17.10 -8.81
CA ASN A 207 0.64 17.07 -8.61
C ASN A 207 1.22 15.74 -9.10
N TYR A 208 2.48 15.68 -9.51
CA TYR A 208 3.16 14.42 -9.82
C TYR A 208 4.59 14.42 -9.25
N TYR A 209 5.10 13.24 -8.93
CA TYR A 209 6.51 13.05 -8.57
C TYR A 209 7.36 12.94 -9.84
N THR A 210 8.51 13.61 -9.86
CA THR A 210 9.45 13.57 -10.98
C THR A 210 10.86 13.90 -10.52
N ASP A 211 11.86 13.60 -11.37
CA ASP A 211 13.24 13.96 -11.11
C ASP A 211 13.43 15.50 -11.11
N GLY A 212 14.32 15.94 -10.23
CA GLY A 212 14.79 17.32 -10.14
C GLY A 212 16.30 17.34 -9.99
N GLY A 213 16.92 18.51 -10.19
CA GLY A 213 18.38 18.65 -10.22
C GLY A 213 19.11 18.23 -8.93
N ARG A 214 18.39 18.09 -7.79
CA ARG A 214 18.93 17.61 -6.51
C ARG A 214 18.17 16.42 -5.92
N GLY A 215 17.36 15.72 -6.72
CA GLY A 215 16.54 14.58 -6.30
C GLY A 215 15.08 14.70 -6.72
N ILE A 216 14.24 13.78 -6.23
CA ILE A 216 12.83 13.69 -6.62
C ILE A 216 12.03 14.81 -5.96
N VAL A 217 11.22 15.49 -6.77
CA VAL A 217 10.38 16.64 -6.38
C VAL A 217 8.93 16.41 -6.77
N GLN A 218 8.01 17.14 -6.15
CA GLN A 218 6.63 17.23 -6.61
C GLN A 218 6.42 18.47 -7.47
N ARG A 219 5.73 18.32 -8.60
CA ARG A 219 5.36 19.43 -9.50
C ARG A 219 3.86 19.42 -9.77
N LYS A 220 3.28 20.57 -10.14
CA LYS A 220 1.88 20.66 -10.56
C LYS A 220 1.70 20.03 -11.94
N VAL A 221 0.64 19.26 -12.15
CA VAL A 221 0.20 18.75 -13.47
C VAL A 221 -0.13 19.92 -14.40
N LEU A 222 -0.69 21.02 -13.86
CA LEU A 222 -0.89 22.26 -14.63
C LEU A 222 0.42 22.94 -15.04
N HIS A 223 1.55 22.68 -14.35
CA HIS A 223 2.86 23.09 -14.86
C HIS A 223 3.32 22.23 -16.04
N ALA A 224 2.74 21.05 -16.28
CA ALA A 224 2.98 20.31 -17.52
C ALA A 224 2.34 21.02 -18.73
N GLN A 225 1.21 21.73 -18.54
CA GLN A 225 0.57 22.51 -19.61
C GLN A 225 1.50 23.59 -20.20
N TRP A 226 2.44 24.14 -19.42
CA TRP A 226 3.15 25.37 -19.79
C TRP A 226 4.62 25.43 -19.29
N PHE A 227 5.31 24.30 -19.18
CA PHE A 227 6.73 24.33 -18.79
C PHE A 227 7.62 24.83 -19.95
N GLN A 228 7.89 26.13 -20.00
CA GLN A 228 9.10 26.68 -20.64
C GLN A 228 10.14 27.06 -19.59
N PRO A 229 11.03 26.12 -19.18
CA PRO A 229 12.07 26.39 -18.17
C PRO A 229 13.14 27.37 -18.64
N THR A 230 13.15 27.78 -19.91
CA THR A 230 14.18 28.63 -20.51
C THR A 230 13.78 30.10 -20.66
N CYS A 231 12.48 30.45 -20.69
CA CYS A 231 12.05 31.83 -20.98
C CYS A 231 11.03 32.43 -19.99
N GLY A 232 10.39 31.64 -19.11
CA GLY A 232 9.48 32.14 -18.08
C GLY A 232 8.18 32.79 -18.56
N LYS A 233 7.78 32.62 -19.84
CA LYS A 233 6.56 33.23 -20.42
C LYS A 233 5.39 32.23 -20.53
N ASP A 234 4.17 32.75 -20.39
CA ASP A 234 2.91 32.00 -20.51
C ASP A 234 2.54 31.79 -21.99
N CYS A 235 2.62 30.54 -22.49
CA CYS A 235 2.41 30.27 -23.92
C CYS A 235 0.93 30.39 -24.37
N ARG A 236 -0.02 30.70 -23.48
CA ARG A 236 -1.40 31.07 -23.87
C ARG A 236 -1.46 32.38 -24.65
N ILE A 237 -0.47 33.26 -24.45
CA ILE A 237 -0.42 34.60 -25.05
C ILE A 237 0.46 34.62 -26.31
N TYR A 238 1.44 33.71 -26.41
CA TYR A 238 2.52 33.80 -27.39
C TYR A 238 2.54 32.67 -28.44
N CYS A 239 1.65 31.69 -28.33
CA CYS A 239 1.52 30.60 -29.31
C CYS A 239 0.44 30.96 -30.34
N THR A 240 0.77 31.81 -31.30
CA THR A 240 -0.06 32.10 -32.48
C THR A 240 0.54 31.45 -33.72
N ALA A 241 -0.26 31.23 -34.77
CA ALA A 241 0.21 30.71 -36.06
C ALA A 241 1.32 31.60 -36.68
N ASP A 242 1.41 32.85 -36.24
CA ASP A 242 2.30 33.88 -36.77
C ASP A 242 3.63 34.01 -35.99
N ASN A 243 3.84 33.19 -34.94
CA ASN A 243 5.07 33.19 -34.14
C ASN A 243 5.91 31.92 -34.40
N PRO A 244 6.86 31.93 -35.35
CA PRO A 244 7.63 30.76 -35.76
C PRO A 244 8.63 30.23 -34.70
N ASP A 245 8.84 30.96 -33.60
CA ASP A 245 9.73 30.55 -32.49
C ASP A 245 9.14 29.42 -31.61
N CYS A 246 7.95 28.92 -31.94
CA CYS A 246 7.36 27.74 -31.29
C CYS A 246 7.90 26.38 -31.80
N GLY A 247 8.62 26.33 -32.93
CA GLY A 247 9.28 25.09 -33.42
C GLY A 247 10.33 24.53 -32.44
N PRO A 248 11.28 25.35 -31.94
CA PRO A 248 12.19 24.99 -30.85
C PRO A 248 11.45 24.61 -29.55
N CYS A 249 10.23 25.11 -29.34
CA CYS A 249 9.43 24.82 -28.15
C CYS A 249 8.81 23.43 -28.19
N ILE A 250 8.41 22.91 -29.36
CA ILE A 250 7.90 21.53 -29.51
C ILE A 250 9.03 20.52 -29.29
N GLU A 251 10.19 20.75 -29.91
CA GLU A 251 11.37 19.90 -29.72
C GLU A 251 11.82 19.90 -28.25
N GLN A 252 11.87 21.07 -27.60
CA GLN A 252 12.19 21.16 -26.18
C GLN A 252 11.10 20.58 -25.29
N ARG A 253 9.81 20.66 -25.66
CA ARG A 253 8.71 19.97 -24.97
C ARG A 253 8.89 18.46 -25.05
N ILE A 254 9.21 17.93 -26.23
CA ILE A 254 9.51 16.51 -26.43
C ILE A 254 10.75 16.12 -25.61
N ARG A 255 11.84 16.90 -25.62
CA ARG A 255 13.04 16.65 -24.80
C ARG A 255 12.77 16.73 -23.30
N ASN A 256 11.99 17.71 -22.84
CA ASN A 256 11.60 17.85 -21.43
C ASN A 256 10.65 16.74 -21.01
N MET A 257 9.76 16.32 -21.90
CA MET A 257 8.86 15.20 -21.70
C MET A 257 9.67 13.90 -21.63
N ILE A 258 10.60 13.65 -22.55
CA ILE A 258 11.60 12.57 -22.50
C ILE A 258 12.39 12.63 -21.19
N THR A 259 12.76 13.82 -20.71
CA THR A 259 13.46 14.02 -19.43
C THR A 259 12.55 13.77 -18.22
N MET A 260 11.26 14.11 -18.32
CA MET A 260 10.22 13.90 -17.29
C MET A 260 9.81 12.43 -17.18
N PHE A 261 9.66 11.75 -18.32
CA PHE A 261 9.61 10.30 -18.40
C PHE A 261 10.93 9.70 -17.93
N GLY A 262 12.05 10.41 -18.06
CA GLY A 262 13.35 9.99 -17.57
C GLY A 262 13.76 8.63 -18.13
N THR A 263 14.38 7.81 -17.28
CA THR A 263 14.66 6.39 -17.56
C THR A 263 13.44 5.47 -17.42
N SER A 264 12.21 6.00 -17.28
CA SER A 264 11.03 5.13 -17.21
C SER A 264 10.96 4.31 -18.51
N THR A 265 10.79 3.00 -18.37
CA THR A 265 10.77 2.06 -19.49
C THR A 265 9.70 2.38 -20.54
N LEU A 266 8.68 3.15 -20.15
CA LEU A 266 7.61 3.63 -21.05
C LEU A 266 8.17 4.37 -22.26
N ASN A 267 9.17 5.24 -22.10
CA ASN A 267 9.66 6.06 -23.21
C ASN A 267 10.41 5.24 -24.30
N PHE A 268 10.95 4.07 -23.94
CA PHE A 268 11.66 3.21 -24.90
C PHE A 268 10.72 2.32 -25.73
N HIS A 269 9.43 2.27 -25.38
CA HIS A 269 8.47 1.34 -26.00
C HIS A 269 7.26 2.05 -26.64
N MET A 270 7.21 3.39 -26.61
CA MET A 270 6.10 4.15 -27.18
C MET A 270 6.45 4.75 -28.54
N PRO A 271 5.60 4.58 -29.57
CA PRO A 271 5.75 5.28 -30.84
C PRO A 271 5.54 6.80 -30.66
N PHE A 272 6.12 7.59 -31.56
CA PHE A 272 6.12 9.05 -31.47
C PHE A 272 4.71 9.65 -31.50
N GLU A 273 3.78 9.01 -32.20
CA GLU A 273 2.38 9.38 -32.29
C GLU A 273 1.66 9.22 -30.94
N MET A 274 1.94 8.12 -30.24
CA MET A 274 1.40 7.88 -28.89
C MET A 274 1.95 8.90 -27.89
N ILE A 275 3.21 9.33 -28.07
CA ILE A 275 3.81 10.42 -27.31
C ILE A 275 3.01 11.72 -27.50
N LEU A 276 2.61 12.05 -28.73
CA LEU A 276 1.81 13.24 -29.02
C LEU A 276 0.40 13.17 -28.38
N ASP A 277 -0.23 11.99 -28.41
CA ASP A 277 -1.55 11.78 -27.79
C ASP A 277 -1.51 11.87 -26.24
N LEU A 278 -0.38 11.51 -25.64
CA LEU A 278 -0.15 11.59 -24.20
C LEU A 278 0.01 13.02 -23.68
N VAL A 279 0.51 13.92 -24.52
CA VAL A 279 0.70 15.34 -24.20
C VAL A 279 -0.37 16.22 -24.83
N ASN A 280 -1.42 15.62 -25.41
CA ASN A 280 -2.52 16.39 -25.95
C ASN A 280 -3.37 16.97 -24.82
N TYR A 281 -3.65 18.25 -24.92
CA TYR A 281 -4.42 19.01 -23.95
C TYR A 281 -5.72 19.49 -24.59
N ASP A 282 -6.83 19.41 -23.87
CA ASP A 282 -8.07 20.04 -24.33
C ASP A 282 -7.99 21.58 -24.23
N GLU A 283 -9.04 22.28 -24.70
CA GLU A 283 -9.12 23.74 -24.68
C GLU A 283 -9.03 24.34 -23.25
N ALA A 284 -9.34 23.55 -22.22
CA ALA A 284 -9.18 23.91 -20.82
C ALA A 284 -7.78 23.53 -20.26
N GLY A 285 -6.90 23.01 -21.11
CA GLY A 285 -5.56 22.54 -20.79
C GLY A 285 -5.53 21.19 -20.07
N ARG A 286 -6.62 20.44 -20.00
CA ARG A 286 -6.63 19.14 -19.28
C ARG A 286 -5.95 18.09 -20.15
N LEU A 287 -5.16 17.21 -19.52
CA LEU A 287 -4.60 16.05 -20.20
C LEU A 287 -5.74 15.15 -20.73
N SER A 288 -5.49 14.47 -21.84
CA SER A 288 -6.30 13.32 -22.24
C SER A 288 -6.36 12.28 -21.10
N PRO A 289 -7.41 11.43 -21.03
CA PRO A 289 -7.46 10.33 -20.06
C PRO A 289 -6.21 9.44 -20.10
N LEU A 290 -5.65 9.21 -21.28
CA LEU A 290 -4.41 8.47 -21.49
C LEU A 290 -3.20 9.24 -20.91
N GLY A 291 -3.15 10.55 -21.12
CA GLY A 291 -2.15 11.43 -20.49
C GLY A 291 -2.18 11.34 -18.97
N TYR A 292 -3.36 11.44 -18.34
CA TYR A 292 -3.49 11.26 -16.89
C TYR A 292 -2.98 9.90 -16.41
N LEU A 293 -3.31 8.83 -17.14
CA LEU A 293 -2.85 7.48 -16.81
C LEU A 293 -1.32 7.36 -16.89
N ALA A 294 -0.69 7.91 -17.93
CA ALA A 294 0.77 7.92 -18.04
C ALA A 294 1.42 8.69 -16.89
N PHE A 295 0.91 9.88 -16.56
CA PHE A 295 1.41 10.68 -15.44
C PHE A 295 1.23 9.96 -14.09
N MET A 296 0.13 9.22 -13.89
CA MET A 296 -0.05 8.39 -12.69
C MET A 296 1.02 7.31 -12.57
N ASN A 297 1.34 6.61 -13.68
CA ASN A 297 2.37 5.57 -13.69
C ASN A 297 3.77 6.15 -13.41
N ILE A 298 4.15 7.25 -14.09
CA ILE A 298 5.42 7.95 -13.84
C ILE A 298 5.49 8.41 -12.38
N SER A 299 4.44 9.07 -11.90
CA SER A 299 4.36 9.58 -10.53
C SER A 299 4.48 8.45 -9.51
N MET A 300 3.90 7.28 -9.79
CA MET A 300 4.04 6.10 -8.94
C MET A 300 5.47 5.58 -8.93
N GLU A 301 6.10 5.39 -10.09
CA GLU A 301 7.50 4.94 -10.17
C GLU A 301 8.43 5.90 -9.41
N MET A 302 8.27 7.20 -9.63
CA MET A 302 9.08 8.23 -8.97
C MET A 302 8.81 8.28 -7.47
N PHE A 303 7.56 8.14 -7.04
CA PHE A 303 7.22 8.01 -5.63
C PHE A 303 7.94 6.80 -4.99
N LEU A 304 7.95 5.64 -5.66
CA LEU A 304 8.63 4.44 -5.17
C LEU A 304 10.13 4.69 -5.03
N ARG A 305 10.79 5.24 -6.06
CA ARG A 305 12.22 5.61 -6.01
C ARG A 305 12.51 6.56 -4.85
N TYR A 306 11.66 7.57 -4.64
CA TYR A 306 11.79 8.52 -3.53
C TYR A 306 11.65 7.81 -2.19
N ALA A 307 10.61 6.98 -2.04
CA ALA A 307 10.32 6.28 -0.80
C ALA A 307 11.47 5.35 -0.42
N TYR A 308 11.98 4.53 -1.35
CA TYR A 308 13.07 3.58 -1.10
C TYR A 308 14.41 4.27 -0.85
N ARG A 309 14.77 5.31 -1.61
CA ARG A 309 16.02 6.06 -1.37
C ARG A 309 16.00 6.75 -0.02
N SER A 310 14.87 7.37 0.32
CA SER A 310 14.71 8.07 1.60
C SER A 310 14.65 7.07 2.77
N SER A 311 13.98 5.93 2.59
CA SER A 311 13.92 4.89 3.62
C SER A 311 15.27 4.24 3.86
N SER A 312 16.07 3.98 2.82
CA SER A 312 17.42 3.43 2.97
C SER A 312 18.28 4.28 3.89
N LYS A 313 18.33 5.61 3.66
CA LYS A 313 19.08 6.54 4.51
C LYS A 313 18.65 6.47 5.98
N ILE A 314 17.35 6.32 6.22
CA ILE A 314 16.80 6.20 7.58
C ILE A 314 17.18 4.85 8.21
N VAL A 315 17.12 3.76 7.44
CA VAL A 315 17.51 2.42 7.89
C VAL A 315 18.99 2.39 8.24
N ASP A 316 19.85 2.97 7.41
CA ASP A 316 21.30 3.01 7.63
C ASP A 316 21.64 3.81 8.90
N ALA A 317 21.00 4.97 9.09
CA ALA A 317 21.15 5.77 10.32
C ALA A 317 20.61 5.07 11.58
N LYS A 318 19.81 4.02 11.43
CA LYS A 318 19.17 3.26 12.52
C LYS A 318 19.60 1.79 12.53
N ALA A 319 20.77 1.43 12.00
CA ALA A 319 21.21 0.04 11.88
C ALA A 319 21.17 -0.73 13.23
N GLY A 320 21.53 -0.08 14.34
CA GLY A 320 21.49 -0.69 15.68
C GLY A 320 20.08 -1.00 16.22
N VAL A 321 19.02 -0.45 15.61
CA VAL A 321 17.63 -0.71 16.02
C VAL A 321 17.21 -2.14 15.71
N VAL A 322 17.80 -2.80 14.71
CA VAL A 322 17.47 -4.20 14.40
C VAL A 322 17.80 -5.11 15.58
N SER A 323 19.00 -5.00 16.15
CA SER A 323 19.38 -5.79 17.32
C SER A 323 18.52 -5.50 18.55
N GLN A 324 18.10 -4.23 18.74
CA GLN A 324 17.17 -3.85 19.80
C GLN A 324 15.80 -4.49 19.61
N LEU A 325 15.25 -4.48 18.39
CA LEU A 325 13.98 -5.14 18.07
C LEU A 325 14.06 -6.64 18.32
N VAL A 326 15.15 -7.29 17.90
CA VAL A 326 15.35 -8.73 18.12
C VAL A 326 15.40 -9.05 19.62
N ALA A 327 16.15 -8.28 20.40
CA ALA A 327 16.24 -8.46 21.85
C ALA A 327 14.88 -8.26 22.52
N ALA A 328 14.16 -7.18 22.18
CA ALA A 328 12.86 -6.86 22.75
C ALA A 328 11.80 -7.93 22.41
N LEU A 329 11.72 -8.37 21.15
CA LEU A 329 10.75 -9.40 20.72
C LEU A 329 11.03 -10.78 21.33
N LYS A 330 12.26 -11.05 21.76
CA LYS A 330 12.66 -12.29 22.44
C LYS A 330 12.67 -12.17 23.98
N SER A 331 12.44 -10.98 24.53
CA SER A 331 12.50 -10.75 25.97
C SER A 331 11.34 -11.42 26.71
N GLU A 332 11.46 -11.54 28.03
CA GLU A 332 10.36 -11.96 28.91
C GLU A 332 9.26 -10.90 29.02
N THR A 333 9.60 -9.62 28.74
CA THR A 333 8.67 -8.48 28.79
C THR A 333 8.62 -7.68 27.49
N PRO A 334 8.21 -8.28 26.35
CA PRO A 334 8.32 -7.63 25.04
C PRO A 334 7.60 -6.29 24.95
N GLU A 335 6.43 -6.15 25.58
CA GLU A 335 5.65 -4.91 25.52
C GLU A 335 6.39 -3.72 26.15
N SER A 336 7.03 -3.93 27.30
CA SER A 336 7.82 -2.90 27.98
C SER A 336 9.04 -2.52 27.17
N ASP A 337 9.72 -3.51 26.58
CA ASP A 337 10.97 -3.28 25.86
C ASP A 337 10.73 -2.66 24.48
N LEU A 338 9.68 -3.07 23.77
CA LEU A 338 9.26 -2.47 22.50
C LEU A 338 8.83 -1.00 22.65
N ALA A 339 8.22 -0.64 23.78
CA ALA A 339 7.81 0.74 24.06
C ALA A 339 9.01 1.70 24.17
N LYS A 340 10.22 1.19 24.50
CA LYS A 340 11.46 1.97 24.62
C LYS A 340 12.12 2.23 23.26
N ILE A 341 11.76 1.48 22.22
CA ILE A 341 12.41 1.54 20.91
C ILE A 341 11.81 2.66 20.05
N LYS A 342 12.66 3.59 19.62
CA LYS A 342 12.28 4.66 18.69
C LYS A 342 12.56 4.29 17.25
N LEU A 343 11.51 3.92 16.52
CA LEU A 343 11.53 3.69 15.08
C LEU A 343 11.62 5.02 14.29
N ALA A 344 11.41 4.96 12.97
CA ALA A 344 11.66 6.04 12.00
C ALA A 344 10.67 7.21 12.03
#